data_AF-A0A374BS02-F1
#
_entry.id   AF-A0A374BS02-F1
#
_cell.length_a   1.000
_cell.length_b   1.000
_cell.length_c   1.000
_cell.angle_alpha   90.00
_cell.angle_beta   90.00
_cell.angle_gamma   90.00
#
_symmetry.space_group_name_H-M   'P 1'
#
loop_
_entity.id
_entity.type
_entity.pdbx_description
1 polymer ?
#
loop_
_entity_poly.entity_id
_entity_poly.type
_entity_poly.pdbx_seq_one_letter_code
_entity_poly.pdbx_strand_id
1 'polypeptide(L)'
;MRFLVLGGAGYIGSHTALELVRAGHEVIVADNLLTGHRNAVPKQVKFYEGDIRDAAFLDKLFDAEKIDAVIHFAAFSLVASSEKAKRVLGWKPEHNSLEEIIASAWNWHTHHPNGYEE
;
A
#
# COMPACT_ATOMS: atom_id res chain seq x y z
N MET A 1 15.69 13.81 -1.92
CA MET A 1 14.98 13.78 -0.63
C MET A 1 14.97 12.36 -0.13
N ARG A 2 15.03 12.17 1.19
CA ARG A 2 14.88 10.88 1.86
C ARG A 2 13.48 10.74 2.46
N PHE A 3 12.73 9.76 1.96
CA PHE A 3 11.38 9.47 2.41
C PHE A 3 11.36 8.27 3.37
N LEU A 4 10.63 8.42 4.46
CA LEU A 4 10.18 7.30 5.28
C LEU A 4 8.74 6.91 4.86
N VAL A 5 8.57 5.69 4.37
CA VAL A 5 7.25 5.12 4.07
C VAL A 5 6.86 4.16 5.19
N LEU A 6 5.97 4.62 6.07
CA LEU A 6 5.36 3.78 7.11
C LEU A 6 4.27 2.93 6.47
N GLY A 7 4.25 1.61 6.72
CA GLY A 7 3.31 0.71 6.05
C GLY A 7 3.73 0.37 4.61
N GLY A 8 5.02 0.57 4.29
CA GLY A 8 5.56 0.37 2.95
C GLY A 8 5.63 -1.09 2.49
N ALA A 9 5.35 -2.08 3.35
CA ALA A 9 5.20 -3.47 2.94
C ALA A 9 3.74 -3.83 2.58
N GLY A 10 2.80 -2.89 2.76
CA GLY A 10 1.40 -3.03 2.34
C GLY A 10 1.19 -2.82 0.85
N TYR A 11 -0.07 -3.00 0.41
CA TYR A 11 -0.43 -2.90 -1.01
C TYR A 11 -0.08 -1.53 -1.61
N ILE A 12 -0.65 -0.44 -1.09
CA ILE A 12 -0.39 0.91 -1.61
C ILE A 12 1.05 1.33 -1.29
N GLY A 13 1.49 1.11 -0.05
CA GLY A 13 2.80 1.58 0.42
C GLY A 13 3.99 1.02 -0.37
N SER A 14 3.93 -0.25 -0.79
CA SER A 14 5.02 -0.87 -1.58
C SER A 14 5.14 -0.27 -2.98
N HIS A 15 4.00 0.00 -3.63
CA HIS A 15 3.98 0.72 -4.91
C HIS A 15 4.47 2.16 -4.75
N THR A 16 4.05 2.88 -3.71
CA THR A 16 4.57 4.23 -3.44
C THR A 16 6.08 4.21 -3.20
N ALA A 17 6.60 3.26 -2.41
CA ALA A 17 8.04 3.12 -2.19
C ALA A 17 8.80 2.83 -3.50
N LEU A 18 8.26 1.96 -4.36
CA LEU A 18 8.85 1.66 -5.66
C LEU A 18 8.88 2.90 -6.58
N GLU A 19 7.80 3.67 -6.64
CA GLU A 19 7.74 4.87 -7.48
C GLU A 19 8.68 5.97 -6.98
N LEU A 20 8.83 6.15 -5.66
CA LEU A 20 9.82 7.08 -5.10
C LEU A 20 11.26 6.67 -5.46
N VAL A 21 11.57 5.37 -5.41
CA VAL A 21 12.88 4.85 -5.86
C VAL A 21 13.08 5.12 -7.35
N ARG A 22 12.07 4.87 -8.19
CA ARG A 22 12.12 5.15 -9.64
C ARG A 22 12.31 6.63 -9.95
N ALA A 23 11.76 7.51 -9.13
CA ALA A 23 11.94 8.96 -9.22
C ALA A 23 13.33 9.44 -8.73
N GLY A 24 14.22 8.53 -8.30
CA GLY A 24 15.57 8.85 -7.86
C GLY A 24 15.64 9.37 -6.42
N HIS A 25 14.63 9.08 -5.59
CA HIS A 25 14.65 9.40 -4.17
C HIS A 25 15.24 8.28 -3.33
N GLU A 26 15.80 8.65 -2.18
CA GLU A 26 16.18 7.69 -1.15
C GLU A 26 14.93 7.29 -0.37
N VAL A 27 14.72 6.00 -0.19
CA VAL A 27 13.53 5.47 0.47
C VAL A 27 13.94 4.55 1.61
N ILE A 28 13.28 4.73 2.75
CA ILE A 28 13.29 3.84 3.89
C ILE A 28 11.85 3.36 4.09
N VAL A 29 11.68 2.07 4.34
CA VAL A 29 10.39 1.50 4.73
C VAL A 29 10.44 1.08 6.19
N ALA A 30 9.41 1.40 6.96
CA ALA A 30 9.16 0.79 8.25
C ALA A 30 7.77 0.14 8.29
N ASP A 31 7.72 -1.11 8.73
CA ASP A 31 6.52 -1.93 8.72
C ASP A 31 6.66 -3.07 9.75
N ASN A 32 5.57 -3.44 10.43
CA ASN A 32 5.58 -4.56 11.39
C ASN A 32 5.18 -5.90 10.73
N LEU A 33 4.87 -5.90 9.43
CA LEU A 33 4.46 -7.06 8.65
C LEU A 33 3.17 -7.75 9.14
N LEU A 34 2.33 -7.05 9.92
CA LEU A 34 1.07 -7.61 10.41
C LEU A 34 0.17 -8.08 9.26
N THR A 35 0.02 -7.24 8.24
CA THR A 35 -0.68 -7.57 6.98
C THR A 35 0.18 -7.32 5.74
N GLY A 36 1.37 -6.73 5.91
CA GLY A 36 2.30 -6.45 4.83
C GLY A 36 3.15 -7.67 4.45
N HIS A 37 3.84 -7.58 3.31
CA HIS A 37 4.72 -8.64 2.83
C HIS A 37 6.12 -8.09 2.57
N ARG A 38 7.14 -8.64 3.26
CA ARG A 38 8.53 -8.18 3.09
C ARG A 38 9.00 -8.22 1.63
N ASN A 39 8.56 -9.22 0.87
CA ASN A 39 8.92 -9.39 -0.55
C ASN A 39 8.32 -8.31 -1.47
N ALA A 40 7.34 -7.53 -1.01
CA ALA A 40 6.78 -6.40 -1.76
C ALA A 40 7.72 -5.16 -1.72
N VAL A 41 8.63 -5.11 -0.74
CA VAL A 41 9.60 -4.02 -0.61
C VAL A 41 10.82 -4.32 -1.49
N PRO A 42 11.28 -3.37 -2.34
CA PRO A 42 12.48 -3.57 -3.15
C PRO A 42 13.71 -3.88 -2.29
N LYS A 43 14.55 -4.85 -2.71
CA LYS A 43 15.70 -5.32 -1.90
C LYS A 43 16.72 -4.24 -1.57
N GLN A 44 16.84 -3.22 -2.44
CA GLN A 44 17.74 -2.09 -2.26
C GLN A 44 17.24 -1.03 -1.25
N VAL A 45 15.97 -1.11 -0.85
CA VAL A 45 15.36 -0.17 0.10
C VAL A 45 15.70 -0.62 1.51
N LYS A 46 16.16 0.32 2.34
CA LYS A 46 16.42 0.05 3.76
C LYS A 46 15.09 -0.24 4.45
N PHE A 47 15.04 -1.33 5.22
CA PHE A 47 13.83 -1.80 5.87
C PHE A 47 14.02 -1.90 7.38
N TYR A 48 13.10 -1.28 8.12
CA TYR A 48 13.00 -1.36 9.57
C TYR A 48 11.75 -2.18 9.93
N GLU A 49 11.95 -3.36 10.51
CA GLU A 49 10.85 -4.15 11.03
C GLU A 49 10.49 -3.67 12.43
N GLY A 50 9.27 -3.16 12.61
CA GLY A 50 8.83 -2.63 13.90
C GLY A 50 7.46 -1.98 13.85
N ASP A 51 6.86 -1.80 15.03
CA ASP A 51 5.52 -1.24 15.19
C ASP A 51 5.58 0.26 15.46
N ILE A 52 4.81 1.04 14.73
CA ILE A 52 4.73 2.50 14.92
C ILE A 52 4.14 2.92 16.28
N ARG A 53 3.51 1.98 17.01
CA ARG A 53 3.03 2.21 18.39
C ARG A 53 4.16 2.10 19.42
N ASP A 54 5.31 1.55 19.04
CA ASP A 54 6.51 1.52 19.87
C ASP A 54 7.31 2.81 19.67
N ALA A 55 7.22 3.71 20.67
CA ALA A 55 7.93 4.98 20.65
C ALA A 55 9.46 4.78 20.61
N ALA A 56 9.99 3.79 21.33
CA ALA A 56 11.44 3.56 21.36
C ALA A 56 11.97 3.04 20.01
N PHE A 57 11.15 2.31 19.27
CA PHE A 57 11.45 1.94 17.88
C PHE A 57 11.50 3.18 16.98
N LEU A 58 10.50 4.06 17.06
CA LEU A 58 10.46 5.28 16.26
C LEU A 58 11.64 6.21 16.61
N ASP A 59 11.91 6.43 17.89
CA ASP A 59 13.02 7.27 18.36
C ASP A 59 14.34 6.78 17.75
N LYS A 60 14.65 5.48 17.86
CA LYS A 60 15.85 4.89 17.26
C LYS A 60 15.90 5.04 15.74
N LEU A 61 14.76 4.93 15.06
CA LEU A 61 14.68 5.07 13.62
C LEU A 61 14.99 6.51 13.20
N PHE A 62 14.34 7.49 13.83
CA PHE A 62 14.53 8.90 13.54
C PHE A 62 15.92 9.41 13.97
N ASP A 63 16.51 8.85 15.03
CA ASP A 63 17.89 9.14 15.43
C ASP A 63 18.92 8.58 14.43
N ALA A 64 18.63 7.41 13.85
CA ALA A 64 19.52 6.75 12.90
C ALA A 64 19.46 7.34 11.49
N GLU A 65 18.40 8.08 11.15
CA GLU A 65 18.09 8.46 9.77
C GLU A 65 17.72 9.92 9.60
N LYS A 66 18.33 10.57 8.60
CA LYS A 66 17.95 11.93 8.21
C LYS A 66 16.75 11.91 7.27
N ILE A 67 15.55 12.00 7.81
CA ILE A 67 14.29 11.95 7.05
C ILE A 67 13.85 13.36 6.65
N ASP A 68 13.60 13.57 5.35
CA ASP A 68 13.08 14.85 4.84
C ASP A 68 11.54 14.87 4.81
N ALA A 69 10.90 13.70 4.63
CA ALA A 69 9.44 13.57 4.56
C ALA A 69 8.96 12.18 4.99
N VAL A 70 7.75 12.12 5.54
CA VAL A 70 7.08 10.87 5.95
C VAL A 70 5.81 10.68 5.14
N ILE A 71 5.59 9.47 4.62
CA ILE A 71 4.34 9.05 4.00
C ILE A 71 3.77 7.89 4.84
N HIS A 72 2.52 8.02 5.29
CA HIS A 72 1.95 7.14 6.29
C HIS A 72 0.80 6.27 5.75
N PHE A 73 1.10 4.99 5.51
CA PHE A 73 0.13 3.95 5.14
C PHE A 73 -0.05 2.86 6.20
N ALA A 74 0.60 3.00 7.36
CA ALA A 74 0.57 2.03 8.46
C ALA A 74 -0.75 2.11 9.25
N ALA A 75 -1.87 1.78 8.60
CA ALA A 75 -3.20 1.72 9.19
C ALA A 75 -3.76 0.30 9.18
N PHE A 76 -4.63 -0.02 10.13
CA PHE A 76 -5.35 -1.28 10.13
C PHE A 76 -6.50 -1.23 9.11
N SER A 77 -6.27 -1.85 7.95
CA SER A 77 -7.24 -1.86 6.84
C SER A 77 -7.78 -3.27 6.62
N LEU A 78 -9.10 -3.43 6.74
CA LEU A 78 -9.80 -4.68 6.45
C LEU A 78 -10.21 -4.69 4.99
N VAL A 79 -9.42 -5.36 4.15
CA VAL A 79 -9.73 -5.54 2.73
C VAL A 79 -10.32 -6.94 2.53
N ALA A 80 -11.55 -7.00 2.03
CA ALA A 80 -12.21 -8.26 1.72
C ALA A 80 -11.60 -8.87 0.44
N SER A 81 -10.66 -9.79 0.61
CA SER A 81 -10.10 -10.55 -0.51
C SER A 81 -11.09 -11.63 -1.00
N SER A 82 -11.26 -11.71 -2.32
CA SER A 82 -12.08 -12.76 -2.95
C SER A 82 -11.41 -14.14 -2.97
N GLU A 83 -10.14 -14.25 -2.52
CA GLU A 83 -9.39 -15.51 -2.53
C GLU A 83 -10.05 -16.62 -1.71
N LYS A 84 -10.73 -16.28 -0.62
CA LYS A 84 -11.46 -17.28 0.18
C LYS A 84 -12.65 -17.85 -0.61
N ALA A 85 -13.38 -17.02 -1.34
CA ALA A 85 -14.50 -17.44 -2.18
C ALA A 85 -14.01 -18.34 -3.32
N LYS A 86 -12.91 -17.97 -3.99
CA LYS A 86 -12.28 -18.81 -5.01
C LYS A 86 -11.90 -20.18 -4.46
N ARG A 87 -11.25 -20.22 -3.29
CA ARG A 87 -10.74 -21.47 -2.69
C ARG A 87 -11.86 -22.38 -2.16
N VAL A 88 -12.87 -21.82 -1.49
CA VAL A 88 -13.89 -22.62 -0.80
C VAL A 88 -15.06 -22.97 -1.72
N LEU A 89 -15.45 -22.05 -2.60
CA LEU A 89 -16.65 -22.20 -3.43
C LEU A 89 -16.31 -22.55 -4.90
N GLY A 90 -15.03 -22.52 -5.27
CA GLY A 90 -14.63 -22.59 -6.69
C GLY A 90 -15.13 -21.40 -7.50
N TRP A 91 -15.52 -20.30 -6.84
CA TRP A 91 -16.03 -19.11 -7.49
C TRP A 91 -14.98 -18.52 -8.43
N LYS A 92 -15.41 -18.12 -9.63
CA LYS A 92 -14.56 -17.47 -10.62
C LYS A 92 -15.19 -16.13 -10.98
N PRO A 93 -14.44 -15.02 -10.95
CA PRO A 93 -14.98 -13.75 -11.43
C PRO A 93 -15.22 -13.84 -12.93
N GLU A 94 -16.39 -13.37 -13.38
CA GLU A 94 -16.74 -13.32 -14.81
C GLU A 94 -16.21 -12.04 -15.47
N HIS A 95 -16.14 -10.94 -14.73
CA HIS A 95 -15.67 -9.62 -15.19
C HIS A 95 -14.40 -9.22 -14.41
N ASN A 96 -13.24 -9.74 -14.81
CA ASN A 96 -11.97 -9.49 -14.13
C ASN A 96 -10.92 -8.78 -15.01
N SER A 97 -11.28 -8.35 -16.21
CA SER A 97 -10.43 -7.50 -17.04
C SER A 97 -10.36 -6.11 -16.42
N LEU A 98 -9.15 -5.57 -16.30
CA LEU A 98 -8.95 -4.21 -15.81
C LEU A 98 -9.59 -3.20 -16.76
N GLU A 99 -9.48 -3.44 -18.07
CA GLU A 99 -10.07 -2.62 -19.12
C GLU A 99 -11.59 -2.60 -18.98
N GLU A 100 -12.22 -3.75 -18.77
CA GLU A 100 -13.67 -3.87 -18.56
C GLU A 100 -14.11 -3.17 -17.27
N ILE A 101 -13.39 -3.38 -16.16
CA ILE A 101 -13.69 -2.74 -14.86
C ILE A 101 -13.64 -1.21 -15.00
N ILE A 102 -12.57 -0.67 -15.61
CA ILE A 102 -12.40 0.78 -15.82
C ILE A 102 -13.47 1.31 -16.77
N ALA A 103 -13.72 0.64 -17.89
CA ALA A 103 -14.71 1.07 -18.87
C ALA A 103 -16.13 1.11 -18.26
N SER A 104 -16.49 0.10 -17.47
CA SER A 104 -17.77 0.03 -16.76
C SER A 104 -17.91 1.17 -15.75
N ALA A 105 -16.90 1.39 -14.91
CA ALA A 105 -16.90 2.47 -13.91
C ALA A 105 -16.97 3.85 -14.58
N TRP A 106 -16.21 4.07 -15.66
CA TRP A 106 -16.23 5.32 -16.41
C TRP A 106 -17.58 5.56 -17.07
N ASN A 107 -18.14 4.54 -17.74
CA ASN A 107 -19.45 4.64 -18.37
C ASN A 107 -20.55 4.95 -17.35
N TRP A 108 -20.49 4.37 -16.15
CA TRP A 108 -21.42 4.73 -15.09
C TRP A 108 -21.26 6.20 -14.68
N HIS A 109 -20.03 6.66 -14.42
CA HIS A 109 -19.75 8.04 -14.02
C HIS A 109 -20.15 9.08 -15.06
N THR A 110 -19.99 8.80 -16.36
CA THR A 110 -20.39 9.73 -17.42
C THR A 110 -21.90 9.92 -17.49
N HIS A 111 -22.68 8.89 -17.13
CA HIS A 111 -24.14 8.94 -17.11
C HIS A 111 -24.72 9.37 -15.75
N HIS A 112 -23.94 9.29 -14.67
CA HIS A 112 -24.35 9.65 -13.30
C HIS A 112 -23.36 10.68 -12.72
N PRO A 113 -23.29 11.90 -13.28
CA PRO A 113 -22.28 12.89 -12.88
C PRO A 113 -22.43 13.35 -11.42
N ASN A 114 -23.63 13.22 -10.84
CA ASN A 114 -23.92 13.57 -9.45
C ASN A 114 -23.94 12.35 -8.50
N GLY A 115 -23.59 11.15 -8.99
CA GLY A 115 -23.63 9.92 -8.21
C GLY A 115 -25.01 9.27 -8.16
N TYR A 116 -25.28 8.54 -7.07
CA TYR A 116 -26.58 7.92 -6.82
C TYR A 116 -27.59 9.00 -6.42
N GLU A 117 -28.83 8.90 -6.91
CA GLU A 117 -29.95 9.69 -6.38
C GLU A 117 -30.25 9.24 -4.94
N GLU A 118 -30.48 10.21 -4.04
CA GLU A 118 -30.85 9.96 -2.63
C GLU A 118 -32.26 9.36 -2.47
#